data_AF-A0A3N5TWV0-F1
#
_entry.id   AF-A0A3N5TWV0-F1
#
_cell.length_a   1.000
_cell.length_b   1.000
_cell.length_c   1.000
_cell.angle_alpha   90.00
_cell.angle_beta   90.00
_cell.angle_gamma   90.00
#
_symmetry.space_group_name_H-M   'P 1'
#
loop_
_entity.id
_entity.type
_entity.pdbx_description
1 polymer ?
#
loop_
_entity_poly.entity_id
_entity_poly.type
_entity_poly.pdbx_seq_one_letter_code
_entity_poly.pdbx_strand_id
1 'polypeptide(L)' 'MAKQKQPNILIIWGDDIGITNLSCYSDGLMGYRTPNIDRIANEGMRF' A
#
# COMPACT_ATOMS: atom_id res chain seq x y z
N MET A 1 29.61 20.21 1.46
CA MET A 1 28.16 19.98 1.64
C MET A 1 27.89 18.50 1.43
N ALA A 2 27.19 17.83 2.34
CA ALA A 2 26.83 16.42 2.13
C ALA A 2 25.84 16.33 0.97
N LYS A 3 26.13 15.51 -0.05
CA LYS A 3 25.22 15.28 -1.19
C LYS A 3 23.95 14.63 -0.65
N GLN A 4 22.79 15.28 -0.80
CA GLN A 4 21.52 14.65 -0.45
C GLN A 4 21.40 13.34 -1.24
N LYS A 5 21.15 12.24 -0.52
CA LYS A 5 20.96 10.93 -1.14
C LYS A 5 19.68 10.99 -1.98
N GLN A 6 19.80 10.64 -3.25
CA GLN A 6 18.63 10.53 -4.12
C GLN A 6 17.71 9.42 -3.60
N PRO A 7 16.39 9.66 -3.49
CA PRO A 7 15.45 8.62 -3.09
C PRO A 7 15.32 7.58 -4.21
N ASN A 8 15.07 6.33 -3.81
CA ASN A 8 14.64 5.30 -4.75
C ASN A 8 13.12 5.33 -4.85
N ILE A 9 12.59 5.20 -6.07
CA ILE A 9 11.15 5.19 -6.34
C ILE A 9 10.77 3.79 -6.84
N LEU A 10 9.81 3.15 -6.19
CA LEU A 10 9.25 1.85 -6.56
C LEU A 10 7.76 2.02 -6.85
N ILE A 11 7.32 1.55 -8.01
CA ILE A 11 5.91 1.51 -8.40
C ILE A 11 5.48 0.04 -8.43
N ILE A 12 4.42 -0.28 -7.69
CA ILE A 12 3.79 -1.60 -7.66
C ILE A 12 2.39 -1.43 -8.22
N TRP A 13 2.04 -2.22 -9.23
CA TRP A 13 0.73 -2.16 -9.90
C TRP A 13 0.04 -3.52 -9.79
N GLY A 14 -1.20 -3.53 -9.29
CA GLY A 14 -2.04 -4.72 -9.28
C GLY A 14 -2.92 -4.77 -10.52
N ASP A 15 -3.01 -5.94 -11.16
CA ASP A 15 -3.94 -6.19 -12.26
C ASP A 15 -5.24 -6.78 -11.70
N ASP A 16 -6.38 -6.29 -12.20
CA ASP A 16 -7.73 -6.71 -11.76
C ASP A 16 -7.97 -6.75 -10.23
N ILE A 17 -7.30 -5.86 -9.46
CA ILE A 17 -7.51 -5.71 -8.02
C ILE A 17 -8.59 -4.65 -7.75
N GLY A 18 -9.74 -5.07 -7.24
CA GLY A 18 -10.79 -4.16 -6.77
C GLY A 18 -10.45 -3.52 -5.42
N ILE A 19 -11.06 -2.37 -5.13
CA ILE A 19 -10.86 -1.63 -3.86
C ILE A 19 -11.11 -2.53 -2.66
N THR A 20 -12.19 -3.32 -2.70
CA THR A 20 -12.60 -4.17 -1.59
C THR A 20 -11.70 -5.37 -1.36
N ASN A 21 -10.84 -5.71 -2.33
CA ASN A 21 -9.86 -6.77 -2.18
C ASN A 21 -8.71 -6.39 -1.24
N LEU A 22 -8.51 -5.10 -0.95
CA LEU A 22 -7.51 -4.62 -0.01
C LEU A 22 -8.15 -4.38 1.35
N SER A 23 -7.65 -5.01 2.41
CA SER A 23 -8.30 -4.91 3.73
C SER A 23 -8.17 -3.54 4.39
N CYS A 24 -7.27 -2.67 3.92
CA CYS A 24 -7.22 -1.27 4.31
C CYS A 24 -8.39 -0.43 3.74
N TYR A 25 -9.16 -0.96 2.78
CA TYR A 25 -10.34 -0.30 2.22
C TYR A 25 -11.64 -1.01 2.56
N SER A 26 -11.59 -2.30 2.92
CA SER A 26 -12.77 -3.10 3.22
C SER A 26 -12.86 -3.61 4.65
N ASP A 27 -11.86 -3.29 5.49
CA ASP A 27 -11.75 -3.77 6.86
C ASP A 27 -11.87 -5.30 7.01
N GLY A 28 -11.40 -6.04 5.99
CA GLY A 28 -11.38 -7.50 5.98
C GLY A 28 -12.71 -8.15 5.57
N LEU A 29 -13.61 -7.39 4.92
CA LEU A 29 -14.90 -7.88 4.40
C LEU A 29 -14.75 -9.14 3.53
N MET A 30 -13.65 -9.27 2.81
CA MET A 30 -13.38 -10.42 1.93
C MET A 30 -12.94 -11.69 2.67
N GLY A 31 -12.91 -11.67 4.01
CA GLY A 31 -12.52 -12.82 4.83
C GLY A 31 -11.00 -13.01 4.96
N TYR A 32 -10.21 -12.12 4.39
CA TYR A 32 -8.74 -12.12 4.50
C TYR A 32 -8.19 -10.72 4.80
N ARG A 33 -6.90 -10.68 5.15
CA ARG A 33 -6.15 -9.45 5.39
C ARG A 33 -4.95 -9.36 4.45
N THR A 34 -4.59 -8.14 4.09
CA THR A 34 -3.42 -7.77 3.29
C THR A 34 -2.40 -7.03 4.15
N PRO A 35 -1.79 -7.68 5.17
CA PRO A 35 -1.07 -6.98 6.24
C PRO A 35 0.09 -6.09 5.76
N ASN A 36 0.77 -6.46 4.67
CA ASN A 36 1.84 -5.65 4.10
C ASN A 36 1.32 -4.38 3.41
N ILE A 37 0.19 -4.47 2.71
CA ILE A 37 -0.44 -3.33 2.05
C ILE A 37 -1.10 -2.43 3.10
N ASP A 38 -1.74 -3.03 4.11
CA ASP A 38 -2.33 -2.33 5.25
C ASP A 38 -1.27 -1.52 6.01
N ARG A 39 -0.08 -2.11 6.23
CA ARG A 39 1.05 -1.41 6.86
C ARG A 39 1.50 -0.20 6.03
N ILE A 40 1.69 -0.35 4.72
CA ILE A 40 2.06 0.77 3.83
C ILE A 40 0.99 1.87 3.88
N ALA A 41 -0.28 1.50 3.88
CA ALA A 41 -1.40 2.44 3.96
C ALA A 41 -1.54 3.14 5.33
N ASN A 42 -1.00 2.57 6.40
CA ASN A 42 -0.98 3.15 7.75
C ASN A 42 0.27 4.01 8.01
N GLU A 43 1.42 3.63 7.45
CA GLU A 43 2.67 4.38 7.57
C GLU A 43 2.76 5.55 6.56
N GLY A 44 1.93 5.52 5.51
CA GLY A 44 1.94 6.48 4.42
C GLY A 44 0.61 7.21 4.25
N MET A 45 0.20 7.32 2.99
CA MET A 45 -1.04 7.98 2.58
C MET A 45 -1.92 6.98 1.83
N ARG A 46 -3.22 7.00 2.13
CA ARG A 46 -4.26 6.21 1.47
C ARG A 46 -5.26 7.19 0.85
N PHE A 47 -5.67 6.93 -0.39
CA PHE A 47 -6.58 7.78 -1.16
C PHE A 47 -7.98 7.18 -1.23
#